data_AF-A0A8J6ES48-F1
#
_entry.id   AF-A0A8J6ES48-F1
#
_cell.length_a   1.000
_cell.length_b   1.000
_cell.length_c   1.000
_cell.angle_alpha   90.00
_cell.angle_beta   90.00
_cell.angle_gamma   90.00
#
_symmetry.space_group_name_H-M   'P 1'
#
loop_
_entity.id
_entity.type
_entity.pdbx_description
1 polymer ?
#
loop_
_entity_poly.entity_id
_entity_poly.type
_entity_poly.pdbx_seq_one_letter_code
_entity_poly.pdbx_strand_id
1 'polypeptide(L)'
;MNNTLKHWREAATLILTAGCQHLSAIPKSTPQGPWHNKQKKSSFNYEVLLLQRSQNSGFYSNAFVFPGGLAEPSDFSSDWVKVFERHAQKPNFGLGVVKQPPYTRPPMFITDRTKFGSPIPGDVAFRICAIRETFEESGILLVVPENSSIEDNQNFMAAYEQDGKAIARWREEVQSDPLQFIEMCKELRCVPNIWALQEWANWLTPVPPKNVTHGRCDVAFFICCLPRKPFTVEDQKEMTTFQGTCRWGIVSAPTRDSEGP
;
A
#
# COMPACT_ATOMS: atom_id res chain seq x y z
N MET A 1 -8.03 -10.85 -16.66
CA MET A 1 -6.62 -11.07 -16.24
C MET A 1 -5.76 -11.39 -17.44
N ASN A 2 -4.51 -10.92 -17.47
CA ASN A 2 -3.58 -11.21 -18.56
C ASN A 2 -3.00 -12.62 -18.43
N ASN A 3 -3.38 -13.54 -19.32
CA ASN A 3 -2.88 -14.92 -19.30
C ASN A 3 -1.58 -15.12 -20.11
N THR A 4 -0.98 -14.05 -20.66
CA THR A 4 0.26 -14.18 -21.46
C THR A 4 1.50 -14.48 -20.61
N LEU A 5 1.48 -14.15 -19.31
CA LEU A 5 2.44 -14.61 -18.31
C LEU A 5 1.90 -15.84 -17.58
N LYS A 6 1.73 -16.97 -18.28
CA LYS A 6 1.19 -18.25 -17.75
C LYS A 6 1.80 -18.75 -16.42
N HIS A 7 2.92 -18.17 -15.99
CA HIS A 7 3.68 -18.63 -14.84
C HIS A 7 3.74 -17.63 -13.67
N TRP A 8 3.25 -16.40 -13.82
CA TRP A 8 3.27 -15.39 -12.75
C TRP A 8 1.87 -14.85 -12.49
N ARG A 9 1.53 -14.69 -11.21
CA ARG A 9 0.33 -13.98 -10.78
C ARG A 9 0.66 -12.50 -10.61
N GLU A 10 -0.15 -11.62 -11.15
CA GLU A 10 0.07 -10.18 -11.02
C GLU A 10 -0.33 -9.72 -9.61
N ALA A 11 0.47 -8.85 -9.01
CA ALA A 11 0.33 -8.39 -7.64
C ALA A 11 0.75 -6.93 -7.50
N ALA A 12 0.33 -6.28 -6.43
CA ALA A 12 0.77 -4.93 -6.10
C ALA A 12 1.10 -4.78 -4.61
N THR A 13 2.06 -3.92 -4.32
CA THR A 13 2.58 -3.70 -2.96
C THR A 13 2.80 -2.21 -2.73
N LEU A 14 2.46 -1.74 -1.53
CA LEU A 14 2.60 -0.35 -1.15
C LEU A 14 3.68 -0.14 -0.07
N ILE A 15 4.71 0.62 -0.42
CA ILE A 15 5.67 1.17 0.51
C ILE A 15 5.07 2.47 1.06
N LEU A 16 4.37 2.38 2.19
CA LEU A 16 3.77 3.54 2.85
C LEU A 16 4.73 4.14 3.87
N THR A 17 5.10 5.41 3.68
CA THR A 17 5.99 6.15 4.57
C THR A 17 5.25 7.31 5.23
N ALA A 18 5.69 7.72 6.42
CA ALA A 18 5.10 8.84 7.14
C ALA A 18 6.17 9.67 7.86
N GLY A 19 6.04 11.00 7.80
CA GLY A 19 6.93 11.91 8.52
C GLY A 19 6.78 11.82 10.06
N CYS A 20 7.90 11.82 10.78
CA CYS A 20 7.92 11.87 12.25
C CYS A 20 7.84 13.33 12.71
N GLN A 21 6.77 13.73 13.41
CA GLN A 21 6.61 15.11 13.91
C GLN A 21 7.54 15.49 15.08
N HIS A 22 8.53 14.65 15.43
CA HIS A 22 9.33 14.81 16.65
C HIS A 22 10.56 15.76 16.51
N LEU A 23 10.67 16.57 15.45
CA LEU A 23 11.83 17.45 15.23
C LEU A 23 11.54 18.96 15.30
N SER A 24 10.32 19.40 15.62
CA SER A 24 9.96 20.84 15.66
C SER A 24 9.78 21.45 17.05
N ALA A 25 10.03 20.70 18.14
CA ALA A 25 10.12 21.29 19.48
C ALA A 25 11.48 20.99 20.09
N ILE A 26 12.39 21.97 20.08
CA ILE A 26 13.56 21.98 20.96
C ILE A 26 13.03 22.29 22.36
N PRO A 27 12.98 21.33 23.32
CA PRO A 27 12.72 21.70 24.69
C PRO A 27 13.98 22.38 25.20
N LYS A 28 13.86 23.58 25.75
CA LYS A 28 14.94 24.22 26.52
C LYS A 28 15.41 23.20 27.56
N SER A 29 16.70 22.89 27.52
CA SER A 29 17.35 21.88 28.35
C SER A 29 17.11 22.12 29.84
N THR A 30 16.48 21.15 30.51
CA THR A 30 16.55 20.98 31.96
C THR A 30 17.40 19.74 32.24
N PRO A 31 18.43 19.80 33.12
CA PRO A 31 19.28 18.66 33.38
C PRO A 31 18.58 17.68 34.33
N GLN A 32 18.28 16.47 33.88
CA GLN A 32 17.80 15.38 34.74
C GLN A 32 18.49 14.05 34.42
N GLY A 33 19.17 13.49 35.43
CA GLY A 33 19.11 12.07 35.82
C GLY A 33 19.89 11.03 35.00
N PRO A 34 20.74 10.18 35.63
CA PRO A 34 21.53 9.16 34.94
C PRO A 34 20.73 7.86 34.73
N TRP A 35 19.70 7.88 33.88
CA TRP A 35 19.06 6.66 33.36
C TRP A 35 18.63 6.88 31.91
N HIS A 36 19.59 7.03 31.01
CA HIS A 36 19.32 7.10 29.58
C HIS A 36 19.27 5.70 28.97
N ASN A 37 18.06 5.17 28.81
CA ASN A 37 17.80 4.11 27.86
C ASN A 37 18.13 4.67 26.46
N LYS A 38 19.22 4.21 25.84
CA LYS A 38 19.65 4.67 24.50
C LYS A 38 18.62 4.22 23.45
N GLN A 39 17.52 4.94 23.30
CA GLN A 39 16.77 4.90 22.05
C GLN A 39 17.72 5.39 20.96
N LYS A 40 18.15 4.49 20.07
CA LYS A 40 18.95 4.83 18.89
C LYS A 40 18.18 5.91 18.12
N LYS A 41 18.70 7.13 18.13
CA LYS A 41 18.16 8.25 17.37
C LYS A 41 18.30 7.89 15.90
N SER A 42 17.19 7.63 15.23
CA SER A 42 17.17 7.35 13.79
C SER A 42 17.78 8.52 13.02
N SER A 43 18.54 8.21 11.96
CA SER A 43 19.02 9.19 10.99
C SER A 43 17.94 9.71 10.04
N PHE A 44 16.77 9.07 10.01
CA PHE A 44 15.67 9.38 9.12
C PHE A 44 14.53 10.07 9.87
N ASN A 45 13.91 11.05 9.21
CA ASN A 45 12.75 11.80 9.70
C ASN A 45 11.41 11.18 9.25
N TYR A 46 11.42 9.92 8.84
CA TYR A 46 10.24 9.18 8.41
C TYR A 46 10.26 7.74 8.94
N GLU A 47 9.06 7.19 9.07
CA GLU A 47 8.79 5.79 9.38
C GLU A 47 8.16 5.10 8.18
N VAL A 48 8.27 3.78 8.13
CA VAL A 48 7.67 2.94 7.08
C VAL A 48 6.74 1.94 7.72
N LEU A 49 5.56 1.75 7.13
CA LEU A 49 4.61 0.74 7.54
C LEU A 49 5.12 -0.65 7.14
N LEU A 50 5.24 -1.55 8.12
CA LEU A 50 5.53 -2.95 7.92
C LEU A 50 4.46 -3.80 8.62
N LEU A 51 4.10 -4.91 7.99
CA LEU A 51 3.21 -5.92 8.52
C LEU A 51 4.01 -7.18 8.82
N GLN A 52 3.70 -7.81 9.95
CA GLN A 52 4.28 -9.11 10.28
C GLN A 52 3.34 -10.23 9.86
N ARG A 53 3.77 -11.11 8.95
CA ARG A 53 2.95 -12.26 8.52
C ARG A 53 2.76 -13.27 9.64
N SER A 54 1.58 -13.91 9.68
CA SER A 54 1.28 -14.96 10.67
C SER A 54 2.20 -16.17 10.52
N GLN A 55 2.41 -16.92 11.61
CA GLN A 55 3.26 -18.12 11.60
C GLN A 55 2.74 -19.23 10.67
N ASN A 56 1.43 -19.23 10.40
CA ASN A 56 0.76 -20.23 9.57
C ASN A 56 0.70 -19.85 8.08
N SER A 57 1.26 -18.70 7.70
CA SER A 57 1.39 -18.30 6.31
C SER A 57 2.37 -19.24 5.60
N GLY A 58 1.90 -19.94 4.55
CA GLY A 58 2.74 -20.84 3.77
C GLY A 58 3.96 -20.15 3.13
N PHE A 59 3.93 -18.83 2.96
CA PHE A 59 5.02 -18.02 2.38
C PHE A 59 5.69 -17.15 3.45
N TYR A 60 6.98 -17.37 3.72
CA TYR A 60 7.82 -16.58 4.65
C TYR A 60 7.14 -16.19 5.97
N SER A 61 6.88 -17.18 6.84
CA SER A 61 6.32 -16.97 8.18
C SER A 61 7.19 -16.03 9.03
N ASN A 62 6.55 -15.17 9.85
CA ASN A 62 7.18 -14.14 10.68
C ASN A 62 7.98 -13.05 9.94
N ALA A 63 8.00 -13.02 8.61
CA ALA A 63 8.67 -11.96 7.86
C ALA A 63 7.92 -10.63 8.02
N PHE A 64 8.69 -9.55 8.09
CA PHE A 64 8.17 -8.19 7.91
C PHE A 64 8.07 -7.90 6.42
N VAL A 65 6.88 -7.52 5.98
CA VAL A 65 6.55 -7.22 4.59
C VAL A 65 5.84 -5.88 4.51
N PHE A 66 5.87 -5.27 3.33
CA PHE A 66 4.97 -4.17 3.01
C PHE A 66 3.56 -4.70 2.75
N PRO A 67 2.50 -3.91 3.02
CA PRO A 67 1.15 -4.30 2.66
C PRO A 67 1.01 -4.53 1.16
N GLY A 68 0.29 -5.59 0.78
CA GLY A 68 0.09 -5.92 -0.63
C GLY A 68 -0.29 -7.38 -0.86
N GLY A 69 -0.78 -7.65 -2.06
CA GLY A 69 -1.30 -8.95 -2.42
C GLY A 69 -1.57 -9.10 -3.91
N LEU A 70 -2.32 -10.14 -4.25
CA LEU A 70 -2.63 -10.46 -5.63
C LEU A 70 -3.64 -9.45 -6.18
N ALA A 71 -3.49 -9.11 -7.46
CA ALA A 71 -4.51 -8.33 -8.15
C ALA A 71 -5.73 -9.22 -8.41
N GLU A 72 -6.91 -8.72 -8.05
CA GLU A 72 -8.18 -9.43 -8.15
C GLU A 72 -8.98 -8.91 -9.36
N PRO A 73 -9.96 -9.68 -9.90
CA PRO A 73 -10.77 -9.22 -11.02
C PRO A 73 -11.49 -7.89 -10.73
N SER A 74 -11.88 -7.64 -9.48
CA SER A 74 -12.52 -6.40 -9.05
C SER A 74 -11.62 -5.18 -9.25
N ASP A 75 -10.30 -5.30 -9.10
CA ASP A 75 -9.33 -4.22 -9.33
C ASP A 75 -9.33 -3.74 -10.79
N PHE A 76 -9.79 -4.59 -11.72
CA PHE A 76 -9.93 -4.32 -13.15
C PHE A 76 -11.38 -4.08 -13.59
N SER A 77 -12.33 -3.98 -12.65
CA SER A 77 -13.76 -3.87 -12.97
C SER A 77 -14.08 -2.59 -13.73
N SER A 78 -15.00 -2.67 -14.70
CA SER A 78 -15.55 -1.48 -15.37
C SER A 78 -16.30 -0.54 -14.43
N ASP A 79 -16.74 -1.03 -13.28
CA ASP A 79 -17.42 -0.21 -12.26
C ASP A 79 -16.55 0.95 -11.76
N TRP A 80 -15.22 0.81 -11.80
CA TRP A 80 -14.30 1.90 -11.50
C TRP A 80 -14.47 3.10 -12.41
N VAL A 81 -14.95 2.93 -13.65
CA VAL A 81 -15.27 4.05 -14.55
C VAL A 81 -16.31 4.98 -13.91
N LYS A 82 -17.31 4.39 -13.23
CA LYS A 82 -18.35 5.16 -12.53
C LYS A 82 -17.83 5.76 -11.23
N VAL A 83 -17.05 5.00 -10.45
CA VAL A 83 -16.47 5.52 -9.20
C VAL A 83 -15.54 6.70 -9.50
N PHE A 84 -14.74 6.63 -10.55
CA PHE A 84 -13.86 7.70 -11.01
C PHE A 84 -14.51 8.60 -12.07
N GLU A 85 -15.84 8.77 -12.13
CA GLU A 85 -16.54 9.43 -13.25
C GLU A 85 -15.91 10.78 -13.67
N ARG A 86 -15.49 11.60 -12.71
CA ARG A 86 -14.84 12.92 -12.92
C ARG A 86 -13.46 12.85 -13.57
N HIS A 87 -12.82 11.69 -13.51
CA HIS A 87 -11.46 11.46 -13.98
C HIS A 87 -11.41 10.41 -15.08
N ALA A 88 -12.46 9.62 -15.29
CA ALA A 88 -12.53 8.55 -16.26
C ALA A 88 -12.31 9.03 -17.71
N GLN A 89 -12.68 10.27 -18.03
CA GLN A 89 -12.46 10.87 -19.35
C GLN A 89 -11.03 11.43 -19.52
N LYS A 90 -10.28 11.60 -18.43
CA LYS A 90 -8.88 12.02 -18.50
C LYS A 90 -8.03 10.82 -18.94
N PRO A 91 -6.97 11.05 -19.73
CA PRO A 91 -6.02 9.99 -20.05
C PRO A 91 -5.54 9.30 -18.77
N ASN A 92 -5.59 7.96 -18.75
CA ASN A 92 -5.17 7.14 -17.60
C ASN A 92 -5.75 7.60 -16.26
N PHE A 93 -7.02 8.03 -16.23
CA PHE A 93 -7.72 8.50 -15.03
C PHE A 93 -7.04 9.72 -14.37
N GLY A 94 -6.34 10.53 -15.15
CA GLY A 94 -5.62 11.72 -14.66
C GLY A 94 -4.28 11.40 -14.00
N LEU A 95 -3.79 10.16 -14.08
CA LEU A 95 -2.40 9.86 -13.74
C LEU A 95 -1.45 10.60 -14.69
N GLY A 96 -0.32 11.06 -14.15
CA GLY A 96 0.71 11.74 -14.92
C GLY A 96 1.35 10.84 -15.98
N VAL A 97 1.96 11.46 -16.98
CA VAL A 97 2.74 10.73 -18.00
C VAL A 97 4.03 10.22 -17.38
N VAL A 98 4.24 8.91 -17.45
CA VAL A 98 5.49 8.30 -17.02
C VAL A 98 6.58 8.58 -18.04
N LYS A 99 7.73 9.09 -17.57
CA LYS A 99 8.87 9.47 -18.41
C LYS A 99 9.56 8.28 -19.07
N GLN A 100 9.39 7.08 -18.52
CA GLN A 100 10.01 5.87 -19.02
C GLN A 100 9.46 5.50 -20.42
N PRO A 101 10.33 5.25 -21.41
CA PRO A 101 9.87 4.85 -22.74
C PRO A 101 9.14 3.50 -22.71
N PRO A 102 8.08 3.31 -23.52
CA PRO A 102 7.25 2.09 -23.49
C PRO A 102 8.03 0.78 -23.64
N TYR A 103 9.09 0.75 -24.46
CA TYR A 103 9.89 -0.46 -24.70
C TYR A 103 10.73 -0.92 -23.51
N THR A 104 10.94 -0.06 -22.51
CA THR A 104 11.59 -0.43 -21.24
C THR A 104 10.58 -0.59 -20.10
N ARG A 105 9.33 -0.22 -20.32
CA ARG A 105 8.31 -0.24 -19.28
C ARG A 105 7.87 -1.68 -19.02
N PRO A 106 7.74 -2.10 -17.75
CA PRO A 106 7.31 -3.45 -17.44
C PRO A 106 5.98 -3.83 -18.13
N PRO A 107 5.88 -5.04 -18.73
CA PRO A 107 4.70 -5.47 -19.46
C PRO A 107 3.39 -5.32 -18.69
N MET A 108 3.39 -5.53 -17.37
CA MET A 108 2.18 -5.41 -16.55
C MET A 108 1.51 -4.03 -16.69
N PHE A 109 2.28 -2.95 -16.81
CA PHE A 109 1.76 -1.58 -16.90
C PHE A 109 1.28 -1.21 -18.30
N ILE A 110 1.91 -1.74 -19.35
CA ILE A 110 1.62 -1.40 -20.75
C ILE A 110 0.70 -2.41 -21.45
N THR A 111 0.41 -3.54 -20.80
CA THR A 111 -0.52 -4.54 -21.33
C THR A 111 -1.87 -3.88 -21.60
N ASP A 112 -2.33 -3.99 -22.85
CA ASP A 112 -3.66 -3.55 -23.24
C ASP A 112 -4.74 -4.43 -22.56
N ARG A 113 -5.33 -3.88 -21.50
CA ARG A 113 -6.33 -4.58 -20.67
C ARG A 113 -7.69 -4.72 -21.37
N THR A 114 -7.95 -3.94 -22.43
CA THR A 114 -9.20 -4.04 -23.20
C THR A 114 -9.33 -5.40 -23.88
N LYS A 115 -8.19 -6.01 -24.27
CA LYS A 115 -8.12 -7.39 -24.81
C LYS A 115 -8.56 -8.45 -23.80
N PHE A 116 -8.62 -8.11 -22.52
CA PHE A 116 -9.07 -8.98 -21.43
C PHE A 116 -10.40 -8.52 -20.84
N GLY A 117 -11.15 -7.66 -21.53
CA GLY A 117 -12.48 -7.21 -21.14
C GLY A 117 -12.51 -6.12 -20.07
N SER A 118 -11.37 -5.51 -19.74
CA SER A 118 -11.32 -4.41 -18.76
C SER A 118 -11.02 -3.08 -19.45
N PRO A 119 -11.83 -2.03 -19.20
CA PRO A 119 -11.51 -0.67 -19.64
C PRO A 119 -10.47 0.00 -18.74
N ILE A 120 -10.08 -0.63 -17.62
CA ILE A 120 -9.16 -0.07 -16.63
C ILE A 120 -7.72 -0.41 -17.03
N PRO A 121 -6.86 0.59 -17.29
CA PRO A 121 -5.45 0.35 -17.58
C PRO A 121 -4.74 -0.37 -16.43
N GLY A 122 -3.70 -1.15 -16.73
CA GLY A 122 -2.95 -1.89 -15.72
C GLY A 122 -2.39 -0.99 -14.62
N ASP A 123 -1.81 0.15 -14.99
CA ASP A 123 -1.28 1.15 -14.06
C ASP A 123 -2.33 1.63 -13.03
N VAL A 124 -3.58 1.85 -13.45
CA VAL A 124 -4.69 2.23 -12.56
C VAL A 124 -5.10 1.05 -11.67
N ALA A 125 -5.34 -0.12 -12.26
CA ALA A 125 -5.79 -1.29 -11.53
C ALA A 125 -4.79 -1.74 -10.45
N PHE A 126 -3.49 -1.70 -10.72
CA PHE A 126 -2.48 -2.08 -9.73
C PHE A 126 -2.35 -1.07 -8.59
N ARG A 127 -2.63 0.21 -8.81
CA ARG A 127 -2.73 1.20 -7.73
C ARG A 127 -3.96 0.96 -6.86
N ILE A 128 -5.09 0.61 -7.47
CA ILE A 128 -6.31 0.20 -6.75
C ILE A 128 -6.03 -1.03 -5.90
N CYS A 129 -5.43 -2.08 -6.48
CA CYS A 129 -5.00 -3.28 -5.77
C CYS A 129 -4.12 -2.95 -4.56
N ALA A 130 -3.06 -2.14 -4.74
CA ALA A 130 -2.16 -1.77 -3.65
C ALA A 130 -2.90 -1.04 -2.50
N ILE A 131 -3.85 -0.16 -2.82
CA ILE A 131 -4.66 0.57 -1.83
C ILE A 131 -5.63 -0.37 -1.13
N ARG A 132 -6.34 -1.24 -1.87
CA ARG A 132 -7.28 -2.23 -1.34
C ARG A 132 -6.58 -3.17 -0.36
N GLU A 133 -5.47 -3.78 -0.77
CA GLU A 133 -4.67 -4.66 0.08
C GLU A 133 -4.14 -3.94 1.33
N THR A 134 -3.71 -2.69 1.19
CA THR A 134 -3.30 -1.87 2.36
C THR A 134 -4.45 -1.68 3.34
N PHE A 135 -5.67 -1.45 2.84
CA PHE A 135 -6.85 -1.33 3.68
C PHE A 135 -7.22 -2.65 4.36
N GLU A 136 -7.24 -3.75 3.62
CA GLU A 136 -7.49 -5.09 4.15
C GLU A 136 -6.49 -5.44 5.26
N GLU A 137 -5.19 -5.30 5.00
CA GLU A 137 -4.17 -5.80 5.92
C GLU A 137 -3.84 -4.85 7.07
N SER A 138 -4.02 -3.54 6.92
CA SER A 138 -3.66 -2.55 7.95
C SER A 138 -4.80 -1.66 8.45
N GLY A 139 -5.94 -1.64 7.76
CA GLY A 139 -7.05 -0.71 8.05
C GLY A 139 -6.78 0.74 7.64
N ILE A 140 -5.62 1.03 7.04
CA ILE A 140 -5.31 2.37 6.51
C ILE A 140 -6.00 2.54 5.15
N LEU A 141 -6.96 3.46 5.11
CA LEU A 141 -7.74 3.75 3.90
C LEU A 141 -7.21 5.01 3.20
N LEU A 142 -6.61 4.81 2.01
CA LEU A 142 -6.06 5.88 1.18
C LEU A 142 -7.06 6.28 0.07
N VAL A 143 -7.97 7.19 0.39
CA VAL A 143 -9.04 7.63 -0.50
C VAL A 143 -9.15 9.15 -0.51
N VAL A 144 -9.68 9.72 -1.59
CA VAL A 144 -10.11 11.12 -1.63
C VAL A 144 -11.63 11.18 -1.71
N PRO A 145 -12.28 12.19 -1.11
CA PRO A 145 -13.70 12.42 -1.35
C PRO A 145 -13.94 12.64 -2.84
N GLU A 146 -15.02 12.07 -3.39
CA GLU A 146 -15.41 12.17 -4.80
C GLU A 146 -15.47 13.63 -5.31
N ASN A 147 -15.74 14.56 -4.40
CA ASN A 147 -15.88 15.98 -4.70
C ASN A 147 -14.57 16.79 -4.71
N SER A 148 -13.42 16.17 -4.42
CA SER A 148 -12.16 16.89 -4.17
C SER A 148 -11.36 17.15 -5.44
N SER A 149 -10.52 18.20 -5.43
CA SER A 149 -9.51 18.41 -6.47
C SER A 149 -8.32 17.47 -6.28
N ILE A 150 -7.81 16.90 -7.38
CA ILE A 150 -6.58 16.08 -7.37
C ILE A 150 -5.35 16.94 -6.99
N GLU A 151 -5.42 18.27 -7.16
CA GLU A 151 -4.26 19.15 -6.91
C GLU A 151 -3.88 19.23 -5.42
N ASP A 152 -4.82 18.89 -4.53
CA ASP A 152 -4.68 18.93 -3.07
C ASP A 152 -4.28 17.55 -2.48
N ASN A 153 -3.63 16.71 -3.29
CA ASN A 153 -3.26 15.31 -2.98
C ASN A 153 -2.58 15.08 -1.63
N GLN A 154 -1.99 16.10 -0.99
CA GLN A 154 -1.26 15.94 0.28
C GLN A 154 -2.15 15.90 1.53
N ASN A 155 -3.35 16.49 1.48
CA ASN A 155 -4.23 16.62 2.66
C ASN A 155 -5.26 15.48 2.80
N PHE A 156 -5.55 14.75 1.73
CA PHE A 156 -6.61 13.72 1.71
C PHE A 156 -6.12 12.32 2.05
N MET A 157 -4.90 12.19 2.57
CA MET A 157 -4.14 10.95 2.47
C MET A 157 -4.47 9.88 3.52
N ALA A 158 -5.42 10.10 4.42
CA ALA A 158 -5.90 9.08 5.34
C ALA A 158 -7.30 9.46 5.83
N ALA A 159 -8.32 8.69 5.43
CA ALA A 159 -9.69 8.91 5.85
C ALA A 159 -9.94 8.45 7.31
N TYR A 160 -9.13 8.93 8.25
CA TYR A 160 -9.32 8.67 9.68
C TYR A 160 -10.41 9.56 10.31
N GLU A 161 -11.00 10.49 9.54
CA GLU A 161 -12.09 11.36 10.01
C GLU A 161 -13.50 10.75 9.80
N GLN A 162 -13.58 9.46 9.45
CA GLN A 162 -14.86 8.73 9.30
C GLN A 162 -15.18 7.87 10.53
N ASP A 163 -16.45 7.46 10.68
CA ASP A 163 -16.89 6.58 11.77
C ASP A 163 -16.06 5.29 11.80
N GLY A 164 -15.21 5.15 12.82
CA GLY A 164 -14.30 4.01 12.97
C GLY A 164 -15.01 2.65 12.99
N LYS A 165 -16.30 2.60 13.39
CA LYS A 165 -17.10 1.37 13.32
C LYS A 165 -17.48 1.00 11.90
N ALA A 166 -17.87 1.99 11.09
CA ALA A 166 -18.20 1.78 9.68
C ALA A 166 -16.96 1.30 8.90
N ILE A 167 -15.79 1.90 9.17
CA ILE A 167 -14.53 1.50 8.55
C ILE A 167 -14.11 0.08 8.95
N ALA A 168 -14.27 -0.28 10.23
CA ALA A 168 -13.98 -1.64 10.69
C ALA A 168 -14.88 -2.69 10.01
N ARG A 169 -16.20 -2.41 9.91
CA ARG A 169 -17.15 -3.25 9.17
C ARG A 169 -16.71 -3.43 7.72
N TRP A 170 -16.46 -2.32 7.03
CA TRP A 170 -16.04 -2.36 5.63
C TRP A 170 -14.73 -3.12 5.43
N ARG A 171 -13.79 -3.02 6.37
CA ARG A 171 -12.55 -3.80 6.31
C ARG A 171 -12.83 -5.31 6.31
N GLU A 172 -13.72 -5.78 7.17
CA GLU A 172 -14.13 -7.19 7.21
C GLU A 172 -14.84 -7.62 5.92
N GLU A 173 -15.75 -6.79 5.40
CA GLU A 173 -16.47 -7.06 4.15
C GLU A 173 -15.50 -7.16 2.95
N VAL A 174 -14.55 -6.23 2.84
CA VAL A 174 -13.54 -6.19 1.77
C VAL A 174 -12.56 -7.36 1.87
N GLN A 175 -12.12 -7.73 3.09
CA GLN A 175 -11.29 -8.92 3.31
C GLN A 175 -12.00 -10.21 2.87
N SER A 176 -13.33 -10.27 3.00
CA SER A 176 -14.12 -11.43 2.57
C SER A 176 -14.40 -11.45 1.07
N ASP A 177 -14.57 -10.28 0.46
CA ASP A 177 -14.86 -10.12 -0.97
C ASP A 177 -14.26 -8.80 -1.50
N PRO A 178 -13.18 -8.88 -2.32
CA PRO A 178 -12.53 -7.72 -2.92
C PRO A 178 -13.45 -6.82 -3.76
N LEU A 179 -14.63 -7.31 -4.20
CA LEU A 179 -15.63 -6.48 -4.89
C LEU A 179 -16.24 -5.43 -3.95
N GLN A 180 -16.35 -5.72 -2.65
CA GLN A 180 -16.91 -4.80 -1.66
C GLN A 180 -16.10 -3.51 -1.54
N PHE A 181 -14.85 -3.47 -2.01
CA PHE A 181 -14.05 -2.25 -2.00
C PHE A 181 -14.66 -1.17 -2.91
N ILE A 182 -15.26 -1.59 -4.03
CA ILE A 182 -16.00 -0.70 -4.94
C ILE A 182 -17.28 -0.20 -4.26
N GLU A 183 -18.04 -1.10 -3.62
CA GLU A 183 -19.29 -0.75 -2.94
C GLU A 183 -19.05 0.19 -1.76
N MET A 184 -17.98 -0.04 -1.00
CA MET A 184 -17.51 0.88 0.03
C MET A 184 -17.24 2.28 -0.54
N CYS A 185 -16.49 2.37 -1.65
CA CYS A 185 -16.19 3.66 -2.28
C CYS A 185 -17.45 4.40 -2.73
N LYS A 186 -18.43 3.66 -3.29
CA LYS A 186 -19.75 4.20 -3.68
C LYS A 186 -20.53 4.71 -2.46
N GLU A 187 -20.60 3.94 -1.38
CA GLU A 187 -21.34 4.30 -0.15
C GLU A 187 -20.70 5.50 0.56
N LEU A 188 -19.38 5.47 0.74
CA LEU A 188 -18.62 6.52 1.41
C LEU A 188 -18.36 7.75 0.53
N ARG A 189 -18.80 7.72 -0.74
CA ARG A 189 -18.59 8.79 -1.75
C ARG A 189 -17.13 9.22 -1.83
N CYS A 190 -16.26 8.22 -1.94
CA CYS A 190 -14.82 8.41 -2.06
C CYS A 190 -14.27 7.55 -3.19
N VAL A 191 -13.05 7.86 -3.60
CA VAL A 191 -12.33 7.09 -4.63
C VAL A 191 -10.93 6.76 -4.13
N PRO A 192 -10.34 5.60 -4.49
CA PRO A 192 -8.95 5.29 -4.15
C PRO A 192 -8.02 6.40 -4.64
N ASN A 193 -7.13 6.88 -3.77
CA ASN A 193 -6.20 7.96 -4.12
C ASN A 193 -5.02 7.42 -4.96
N ILE A 194 -5.30 7.01 -6.19
CA ILE A 194 -4.31 6.43 -7.12
C ILE A 194 -3.19 7.42 -7.48
N TRP A 195 -3.47 8.73 -7.37
CA TRP A 195 -2.54 9.81 -7.71
C TRP A 195 -1.47 10.05 -6.65
N ALA A 196 -1.72 9.61 -5.42
CA ALA A 196 -0.76 9.66 -4.33
C ALA A 196 0.36 8.62 -4.43
N LEU A 197 0.11 7.53 -5.17
CA LEU A 197 1.09 6.48 -5.37
C LEU A 197 2.10 6.90 -6.44
N GLN A 198 3.36 6.54 -6.27
CA GLN A 198 4.38 6.67 -7.30
C GLN A 198 4.95 5.30 -7.61
N GLU A 199 5.20 5.02 -8.89
CA GLU A 199 5.87 3.78 -9.30
C GLU A 199 7.28 3.75 -8.72
N TRP A 200 7.61 2.68 -7.99
CA TRP A 200 8.92 2.49 -7.39
C TRP A 200 9.73 1.42 -8.11
N ALA A 201 9.14 0.24 -8.30
CA ALA A 201 9.81 -0.88 -8.95
C ALA A 201 8.80 -1.90 -9.51
N ASN A 202 9.30 -2.79 -10.36
CA ASN A 202 8.60 -4.02 -10.75
C ASN A 202 9.53 -5.21 -10.49
N TRP A 203 8.99 -6.28 -9.88
CA TRP A 203 9.78 -7.46 -9.51
C TRP A 203 9.08 -8.75 -9.90
N LEU A 204 9.76 -9.55 -10.72
CA LEU A 204 9.33 -10.90 -11.09
C LEU A 204 9.99 -11.91 -10.16
N THR A 205 9.20 -12.75 -9.49
CA THR A 205 9.76 -13.84 -8.69
C THR A 205 10.59 -14.77 -9.58
N PRO A 206 11.86 -15.05 -9.22
CA PRO A 206 12.69 -16.01 -9.95
C PRO A 206 12.04 -17.39 -10.03
N VAL A 207 12.57 -18.26 -10.91
CA VAL A 207 12.10 -19.65 -10.99
C VAL A 207 12.53 -20.37 -9.70
N PRO A 208 11.60 -20.89 -8.89
CA PRO A 208 11.97 -21.60 -7.68
C PRO A 208 12.69 -22.92 -8.00
N PRO A 209 13.54 -23.43 -7.08
CA PRO A 209 14.02 -24.81 -7.15
C PRO A 209 12.85 -25.80 -7.21
N LYS A 210 13.05 -26.99 -7.79
CA LYS A 210 12.00 -28.02 -8.01
C LYS A 210 11.21 -28.41 -6.74
N ASN A 211 11.73 -28.12 -5.55
CA ASN A 211 11.16 -28.49 -4.25
C ASN A 211 10.37 -27.36 -3.59
N VAL A 212 10.24 -26.19 -4.22
CA VAL A 212 9.50 -25.04 -3.71
C VAL A 212 8.23 -24.83 -4.55
N THR A 213 7.08 -24.92 -3.90
CA THR A 213 5.75 -24.94 -4.55
C THR A 213 5.05 -23.58 -4.56
N HIS A 214 5.66 -22.54 -4.00
CA HIS A 214 5.02 -21.23 -3.94
C HIS A 214 4.87 -20.62 -5.34
N GLY A 215 3.66 -20.12 -5.63
CA GLY A 215 3.37 -19.46 -6.89
C GLY A 215 4.22 -18.22 -7.09
N ARG A 216 4.65 -17.99 -8.33
CA ARG A 216 5.49 -16.84 -8.71
C ARG A 216 4.61 -15.61 -8.91
N CYS A 217 5.13 -14.44 -8.59
CA CYS A 217 4.40 -13.18 -8.74
C CYS A 217 5.15 -12.17 -9.62
N ASP A 218 4.41 -11.40 -10.40
CA ASP A 218 4.85 -10.19 -11.09
C ASP A 218 4.31 -8.99 -10.28
N VAL A 219 5.18 -8.36 -9.48
CA VAL A 219 4.76 -7.43 -8.43
C VAL A 219 5.08 -5.99 -8.84
N ALA A 220 4.06 -5.13 -8.85
CA ALA A 220 4.23 -3.68 -8.90
C ALA A 220 4.45 -3.13 -7.50
N PHE A 221 5.57 -2.46 -7.27
CA PHE A 221 5.82 -1.70 -6.05
C PHE A 221 5.50 -0.24 -6.27
N PHE A 222 4.63 0.30 -5.43
CA PHE A 222 4.35 1.72 -5.33
C PHE A 222 4.89 2.28 -4.03
N ILE A 223 5.24 3.56 -4.03
CA ILE A 223 5.58 4.32 -2.82
C ILE A 223 4.57 5.44 -2.60
N CYS A 224 4.21 5.67 -1.35
CA CYS A 224 3.32 6.75 -0.94
C CYS A 224 3.91 7.41 0.32
N CYS A 225 3.99 8.74 0.32
CA CYS A 225 4.63 9.50 1.40
C CYS A 225 3.62 10.40 2.09
N LEU A 226 3.30 10.07 3.34
CA LEU A 226 2.39 10.82 4.20
C LEU A 226 3.16 11.89 4.98
N PRO A 227 2.60 13.10 5.15
CA PRO A 227 3.24 14.12 6.00
C PRO A 227 3.29 13.72 7.48
N ARG A 228 2.37 12.86 7.92
CA ARG A 228 2.26 12.35 9.30
C ARG A 228 1.68 10.94 9.31
N LYS A 229 1.98 10.18 10.36
CA LYS A 229 1.40 8.84 10.57
C LYS A 229 -0.14 8.95 10.63
N PRO A 230 -0.89 8.13 9.87
CA PRO A 230 -2.33 8.04 10.01
C PRO A 230 -2.65 7.37 11.34
N PHE A 231 -3.67 7.85 12.04
CA PHE A 231 -4.13 7.16 13.24
C PHE A 231 -4.70 5.79 12.82
N THR A 232 -4.43 4.75 13.58
CA THR A 232 -4.93 3.39 13.30
C THR A 232 -5.69 2.87 14.51
N VAL A 233 -6.76 2.09 14.31
CA VAL A 233 -7.59 1.54 15.41
C VAL A 233 -6.77 0.64 16.35
N GLU A 234 -5.67 0.04 15.85
CA GLU A 234 -4.70 -0.71 16.65
C GLU A 234 -3.99 0.15 17.72
N ASP A 235 -3.98 1.48 17.61
CA ASP A 235 -3.41 2.38 18.62
C ASP A 235 -4.30 2.45 19.90
N GLN A 236 -5.51 1.85 19.93
CA GLN A 236 -6.41 1.86 21.09
C GLN A 236 -6.56 0.52 21.84
N LYS A 237 -5.91 -0.56 21.40
CA LYS A 237 -5.90 -1.85 22.11
C LYS A 237 -4.50 -2.42 22.14
N GLU A 238 -3.87 -2.40 23.30
CA GLU A 238 -2.83 -3.37 23.62
C GLU A 238 -3.36 -4.78 23.30
N MET A 239 -2.64 -5.46 22.39
CA MET A 239 -2.68 -6.89 22.11
C MET A 239 -4.05 -7.59 22.27
N THR A 240 -4.80 -7.71 21.17
CA THR A 240 -5.66 -8.88 20.98
C THR A 240 -5.66 -9.31 19.51
N THR A 241 -4.91 -10.37 19.25
CA THR A 241 -5.10 -11.41 18.23
C THR A 241 -5.82 -10.99 16.93
N PHE A 242 -5.16 -10.19 16.10
CA PHE A 242 -5.37 -10.21 14.65
C PHE A 242 -4.14 -10.87 14.02
N GLN A 243 -4.30 -11.60 12.92
CA GLN A 243 -3.19 -12.30 12.25
C GLN A 243 -2.26 -11.29 11.56
N GLY A 244 -1.39 -10.68 12.36
CA GLY A 244 -0.36 -9.72 11.95
C GLY A 244 -0.39 -8.49 12.83
N THR A 245 0.78 -8.00 13.26
CA THR A 245 0.88 -6.70 13.95
C THR A 245 1.30 -5.66 12.92
N CYS A 246 0.56 -4.54 12.83
CA CYS A 246 1.01 -3.39 12.05
C CYS A 246 2.06 -2.64 12.87
N ARG A 247 3.26 -2.49 12.33
CA ARG A 247 4.32 -1.73 12.98
C ARG A 247 4.82 -0.64 12.05
N TRP A 248 4.75 0.58 12.53
CA TRP A 248 5.54 1.67 11.98
C TRP A 248 6.96 1.50 12.49
N GLY A 249 7.89 1.31 11.57
CA GLY A 249 9.28 1.03 11.89
C GLY A 249 10.20 1.94 11.09
N ILE A 250 11.35 2.23 11.69
CA ILE A 250 12.45 2.87 10.99
C ILE A 250 13.30 1.76 10.38
N VAL A 251 13.34 1.70 9.05
CA VAL A 251 14.22 0.76 8.34
C VAL A 251 15.66 1.21 8.56
N SER A 252 16.31 0.64 9.56
CA SER A 252 17.75 0.79 9.76
C SER A 252 18.44 -0.19 8.82
N ALA A 253 19.42 0.26 8.05
CA ALA A 253 20.29 -0.68 7.34
C ALA A 253 20.91 -1.66 8.36
N PRO A 254 21.04 -2.95 8.06
CA PRO A 254 21.80 -3.86 8.90
C PRO A 254 23.20 -3.27 9.06
N THR A 255 23.60 -2.99 10.29
CA THR A 255 25.00 -2.69 10.58
C THR A 255 25.80 -3.90 10.14
N ARG A 256 26.74 -3.72 9.20
CA ARG A 256 27.75 -4.74 8.94
C ARG A 256 28.41 -5.02 10.28
N ASP A 257 28.13 -6.18 10.86
CA ASP A 257 28.91 -6.65 11.98
C ASP A 257 30.35 -6.70 11.47
N SER A 258 31.18 -5.86 12.07
CA SER A 258 32.62 -5.89 11.87
C SER A 258 33.06 -7.29 12.29
N GLU A 259 33.39 -8.13 11.31
CA GLU A 259 34.25 -9.29 11.55
C GLU A 259 35.53 -8.74 12.17
N GLY A 260 35.67 -8.98 13.48
CA GLY A 260 36.90 -8.76 14.22
C GLY A 260 37.96 -9.78 13.81
N PRO A 261 39.23 -9.45 14.06
CA PRO A 261 40.41 -10.06 13.43
C PRO A 261 40.61 -11.56 13.71
#